data_AF-A0A7K7WN65-F1
#
_entry.id   AF-A0A7K7WN65-F1
#
_cell.length_a   1.000
_cell.length_b   1.000
_cell.length_c   1.000
_cell.angle_alpha   90.00
_cell.angle_beta   90.00
_cell.angle_gamma   90.00
#
_symmetry.space_group_name_H-M   'P 1'
#
loop_
_entity.id
_entity.type
_entity.pdbx_description
1 polymer ?
#
loop_
_entity_poly.entity_id
_entity_poly.type
_entity_poly.pdbx_seq_one_letter_code
_entity_poly.pdbx_strand_id
1 'polypeptide(L)'
;RQAVRNSDYAIAQFKSLSKLLFVHGHFYYIRIATLVQYFFFYKNVCFITPQFLYQFFCLFSQQTFYDSVYLTLYNICFTSLP
;
A
#
# COMPACT_ATOMS: atom_id res chain seq x y z
N ARG A 1 -0.98 33.51 15.89
CA ARG A 1 -1.92 32.73 15.05
C ARG A 1 -1.28 32.14 13.78
N GLN A 2 -0.15 32.65 13.30
CA GLN A 2 0.56 32.09 12.12
C GLN A 2 0.90 30.60 12.26
N ALA A 3 1.34 30.15 13.43
CA ALA A 3 1.67 28.73 13.67
C ALA A 3 0.47 27.76 13.51
N VAL A 4 -0.76 28.21 13.84
CA VAL A 4 -1.97 27.38 13.72
C VAL A 4 -2.43 27.22 12.26
N ARG A 5 -2.09 28.19 11.41
CA ARG A 5 -2.40 28.17 9.97
C ARG A 5 -1.38 27.36 9.15
N ASN A 6 -0.18 27.19 9.68
CA ASN A 6 0.89 26.44 9.04
C ASN A 6 1.02 25.00 9.60
N SER A 7 0.18 24.62 10.56
CA SER A 7 0.12 23.27 11.13
C SER A 7 -0.99 22.45 10.47
N ASP A 8 -0.71 21.19 10.12
CA ASP A 8 -1.70 20.25 9.57
C ASP A 8 -2.89 20.02 10.50
N TYR A 9 -2.69 20.18 11.81
CA TYR A 9 -3.72 20.04 12.83
C TYR A 9 -3.74 21.25 13.78
N ALA A 10 -4.85 22.00 13.75
CA ALA A 10 -5.10 23.10 14.68
C ALA A 10 -5.77 22.58 15.96
N ILE A 11 -5.00 22.48 17.05
CA ILE A 11 -5.49 21.98 18.34
C ILE A 11 -5.67 23.14 19.32
N ALA A 12 -6.86 23.27 19.92
CA ALA A 12 -7.18 24.37 20.84
C ALA A 12 -6.57 24.21 22.25
N GLN A 13 -6.34 22.97 22.72
CA GLN A 13 -5.75 22.69 24.03
C GLN A 13 -4.87 21.43 23.98
N PHE A 14 -3.74 21.42 24.72
CA PHE A 14 -2.76 20.33 24.71
C PHE A 14 -3.35 18.97 25.16
N LYS A 15 -4.43 18.97 25.95
CA LYS A 15 -5.14 17.75 26.36
C LYS A 15 -5.72 16.95 25.19
N SER A 16 -6.16 17.63 24.12
CA SER A 16 -6.72 16.98 22.93
C SER A 16 -5.65 16.32 22.05
N LEU A 17 -4.38 16.73 22.17
CA LEU A 17 -3.25 16.14 21.45
C LEU A 17 -3.03 14.68 21.88
N SER A 18 -3.14 14.37 23.17
CA SER A 18 -2.97 13.01 23.70
C SER A 18 -4.01 12.05 23.12
N LYS A 19 -5.29 12.45 23.09
CA LYS A 19 -6.35 11.61 22.52
C LYS A 19 -6.23 11.46 20.99
N LEU A 20 -5.77 12.49 20.29
CA LEU A 20 -5.52 12.43 18.85
C LEU A 20 -4.39 11.42 18.55
N LEU A 21 -3.24 11.56 19.21
CA LEU A 21 -2.07 10.74 18.92
C LEU A 21 -2.27 9.27 19.32
N PHE A 22 -2.78 9.01 20.51
CA PHE A 22 -2.92 7.64 21.00
C PHE A 22 -4.07 6.87 20.34
N VAL A 23 -5.23 7.49 20.13
CA VAL A 23 -6.39 6.78 19.56
C VAL A 23 -6.34 6.79 18.04
N HIS A 24 -6.22 7.98 17.43
CA HIS A 24 -6.27 8.09 15.96
C HIS A 24 -4.95 7.65 15.34
N GLY A 25 -3.81 7.97 15.95
CA GLY A 25 -2.50 7.51 15.47
C GLY A 25 -2.38 6.00 15.48
N HIS A 26 -2.81 5.32 16.56
CA HIS A 26 -2.77 3.86 16.62
C HIS A 26 -3.71 3.20 15.62
N PHE A 27 -4.95 3.70 15.49
CA PHE A 27 -5.91 3.14 14.55
C PHE A 27 -5.46 3.32 13.10
N TYR A 28 -4.93 4.50 12.76
CA TYR A 28 -4.37 4.79 11.45
C TYR A 28 -3.16 3.89 11.14
N TYR A 29 -2.27 3.71 12.11
CA TYR A 29 -1.10 2.84 11.97
C TYR A 29 -1.49 1.39 11.68
N ILE A 30 -2.43 0.81 12.44
CA ILE A 30 -2.90 -0.56 12.21
C ILE A 30 -3.56 -0.69 10.83
N ARG A 31 -4.38 0.28 10.43
CA ARG A 31 -5.07 0.25 9.12
C ARG A 31 -4.08 0.35 7.97
N ILE A 32 -3.05 1.20 8.07
CA ILE A 32 -1.98 1.25 7.06
C ILE A 32 -1.17 -0.04 7.04
N ALA A 33 -0.74 -0.53 8.20
CA ALA A 33 0.08 -1.75 8.25
C ALA A 33 -0.65 -2.94 7.64
N THR A 34 -1.94 -3.09 7.94
CA THR A 34 -2.78 -4.13 7.35
C THR A 34 -2.97 -3.94 5.84
N LEU A 35 -3.24 -2.71 5.37
CA LEU A 35 -3.34 -2.44 3.93
C LEU A 35 -2.02 -2.74 3.19
N VAL A 36 -0.88 -2.31 3.72
CA VAL A 36 0.42 -2.58 3.10
C VAL A 36 0.72 -4.08 3.08
N GLN A 37 0.48 -4.80 4.17
CA GLN A 37 0.80 -6.23 4.22
C GLN A 37 -0.13 -7.07 3.34
N TYR A 38 -1.44 -6.82 3.38
CA TYR A 38 -2.43 -7.59 2.61
C TYR A 38 -2.49 -7.19 1.14
N PHE A 39 -2.40 -5.90 0.85
CA PHE A 39 -2.60 -5.40 -0.51
C PHE A 39 -1.28 -5.32 -1.26
N PHE A 40 -0.23 -4.79 -0.62
CA PHE A 40 1.06 -4.65 -1.27
C PHE A 40 1.79 -6.00 -1.29
N PHE A 41 2.13 -6.58 -0.15
CA PHE A 41 2.98 -7.79 -0.17
C PHE A 41 2.26 -9.04 -0.68
N TYR A 42 1.09 -9.37 -0.13
CA TYR A 42 0.43 -10.64 -0.44
C TYR A 42 -0.01 -10.73 -1.91
N LYS A 43 -0.74 -9.73 -2.42
CA LYS A 43 -1.18 -9.75 -3.82
C LYS A 43 -0.01 -9.59 -4.81
N ASN A 44 1.03 -8.82 -4.47
CA ASN A 44 2.17 -8.71 -5.39
C ASN A 44 2.96 -10.01 -5.49
N VAL A 45 3.21 -10.67 -4.36
CA VAL A 45 3.97 -11.93 -4.32
C VAL A 45 3.20 -13.06 -4.99
N CYS A 46 1.88 -13.15 -4.79
CA CYS A 46 1.06 -14.14 -5.49
C CYS A 46 1.10 -13.99 -7.02
N PHE A 47 1.29 -12.78 -7.55
CA PHE A 47 1.37 -12.54 -8.99
C PHE A 47 2.74 -12.86 -9.58
N ILE A 48 3.83 -12.54 -8.87
CA ILE A 48 5.20 -12.83 -9.35
C ILE A 48 5.54 -14.33 -9.25
N THR A 49 4.95 -15.06 -8.29
CA THR A 49 5.22 -16.49 -8.04
C THR A 49 4.95 -17.41 -9.25
N PRO A 50 3.78 -17.39 -9.91
CA PRO A 50 3.51 -18.22 -11.07
C PRO A 50 4.41 -17.86 -12.26
N GLN A 51 4.77 -16.58 -12.43
CA GLN A 51 5.70 -16.16 -13.48
C GLN A 51 7.12 -16.66 -13.22
N PHE A 52 7.56 -16.66 -11.96
CA PHE A 52 8.85 -17.22 -11.57
C PHE A 52 8.93 -18.74 -11.81
N LEU A 53 7.86 -19.48 -11.48
CA LEU A 53 7.77 -20.91 -11.74
C LEU A 53 7.76 -21.22 -13.24
N TYR A 54 7.01 -20.46 -14.04
CA TYR A 54 6.98 -20.62 -15.49
C TYR A 54 8.34 -20.34 -16.14
N GLN A 55 9.07 -19.31 -15.66
CA GLN A 55 10.42 -18.99 -16.13
C GLN A 55 11.40 -20.15 -15.90
N PHE A 56 11.23 -20.90 -14.80
CA PHE A 56 12.07 -22.05 -14.47
C PHE A 56 11.88 -23.22 -15.45
N PHE A 57 10.66 -23.45 -15.94
CA PHE A 57 10.38 -24.51 -16.91
C PHE A 57 10.79 -24.15 -18.35
N CYS A 58 10.87 -22.85 -18.69
CA CYS A 58 11.12 -22.40 -20.06
C CYS A 58 12.59 -22.02 -20.36
N LEU A 59 13.56 -22.48 -19.56
CA LEU A 59 15.00 -22.21 -19.72
C LEU A 59 15.33 -20.70 -19.86
N PHE A 60 14.63 -19.85 -19.13
CA PHE A 60 14.77 -18.39 -19.19
C PHE A 60 14.45 -17.71 -20.53
N SER A 61 13.74 -18.37 -21.46
CA SER A 61 13.20 -17.68 -22.63
C SER A 61 12.24 -16.58 -22.17
N GLN A 62 12.52 -15.31 -22.50
CA GLN A 62 11.72 -14.13 -22.12
C GLN A 62 10.39 -14.08 -22.88
N GLN A 63 9.60 -15.15 -22.78
CA GLN A 63 8.23 -15.16 -23.26
C GLN A 63 7.32 -14.70 -22.13
N THR A 64 6.70 -13.55 -22.33
CA THR A 64 5.74 -12.96 -21.38
C THR A 64 4.48 -13.83 -21.35
N PHE A 65 4.28 -14.55 -20.25
CA PHE A 65 3.04 -15.31 -20.01
C PHE A 65 1.83 -14.38 -19.80
N TYR A 66 2.08 -13.15 -19.33
CA TYR A 66 1.08 -12.11 -19.14
C TYR A 66 1.21 -11.05 -20.23
N ASP A 67 0.11 -10.84 -20.97
CA ASP A 67 -0.03 -9.78 -21.96
C ASP A 67 0.02 -8.39 -21.31
N SER A 68 0.30 -7.34 -22.08
CA SER A 68 0.39 -5.94 -21.58
C SER A 68 -0.88 -5.51 -20.83
N VAL A 69 -2.02 -6.10 -21.17
CA VAL A 69 -3.31 -5.90 -20.49
C VAL A 69 -3.27 -6.33 -19.01
N TYR A 70 -2.58 -7.42 -18.67
CA TYR A 70 -2.48 -7.90 -17.29
C TYR A 70 -1.53 -7.04 -16.44
N LEU A 71 -0.43 -6.56 -17.00
CA LEU A 71 0.45 -5.58 -16.35
C LEU A 71 -0.27 -4.25 -16.09
N THR A 72 -1.16 -3.86 -16.99
CA THR A 72 -1.97 -2.64 -16.85
C THR A 72 -3.08 -2.83 -15.80
N LEU A 73 -3.78 -3.97 -15.83
CA LEU A 73 -4.75 -4.36 -14.79
C LEU A 73 -4.11 -4.49 -13.42
N TYR A 74 -2.86 -4.93 -13.35
CA TYR A 74 -2.06 -4.95 -12.14
C TYR A 74 -1.86 -3.52 -11.65
N ASN A 75 -1.22 -2.64 -12.43
CA ASN A 75 -1.04 -1.24 -12.02
C ASN A 75 -2.35 -0.54 -11.62
N ILE A 76 -3.46 -0.83 -12.31
CA ILE A 76 -4.79 -0.33 -11.93
C ILE A 76 -5.22 -0.91 -10.58
N CYS A 77 -5.21 -2.24 -10.40
CA CYS A 77 -5.57 -2.87 -9.12
C CYS A 77 -4.66 -2.43 -7.96
N PHE A 78 -3.36 -2.20 -8.19
CA PHE A 78 -2.39 -1.81 -7.16
C PHE A 78 -2.38 -0.32 -6.84
N THR A 79 -2.89 0.53 -7.74
CA THR A 79 -2.90 1.99 -7.57
C THR A 79 -4.30 2.57 -7.34
N SER A 80 -5.37 1.89 -7.78
CA SER A 80 -6.69 2.52 -7.87
C SER A 80 -7.51 2.49 -6.59
N LEU A 81 -7.40 1.46 -5.74
CA LEU A 81 -8.31 1.31 -4.60
C LEU A 81 -7.63 0.61 -3.41
N PRO A 82 -7.83 1.10 -2.17
CA PRO A 82 -7.63 0.28 -0.97
C PRO A 82 -8.56 -0.95 -0.94
#